data_AF-A0A7W3U260-F1
#
_entry.id   AF-A0A7W3U260-F1
#
_cell.length_a   1.000
_cell.length_b   1.000
_cell.length_c   1.000
_cell.angle_alpha   90.00
_cell.angle_beta   90.00
_cell.angle_gamma   90.00
#
_symmetry.space_group_name_H-M   'P 1'
#
loop_
_entity.id
_entity.type
_entity.pdbx_description
1 polymer ?
#
loop_
_entity_poly.entity_id
_entity_poly.type
_entity_poly.pdbx_seq_one_letter_code
_entity_poly.pdbx_strand_id
1 'polypeptide(L)'
;MTRTTMLAALCVALVACQPSTPDAEVASDSNMVNEAPAALPDPVAAETANTGSESAGGEDGFSRTLELQGIRFDVQARDGTLTVTPSGLEATNEPMVSQIAGAVRDAEVADIDGNGSPEVYVFIEPMDAGGSAGLVAYASNNRKSLSAIYLPPLESDPALSEGYAGGSELAVVENRVALRYPIVGPQGEATGKTRQVSYRLAPGEAGWVLEKADVNEF
;
A
#
# COMPACT_ATOMS: atom_id res chain seq x y z
N MET A 1 53.88 24.24 -8.59
CA MET A 1 53.56 25.68 -8.54
C MET A 1 52.04 25.79 -8.58
N THR A 2 51.32 26.40 -7.64
CA THR A 2 51.70 27.05 -6.37
C THR A 2 50.53 26.91 -5.38
N ARG A 3 50.80 26.82 -4.07
CA ARG A 3 49.77 26.72 -3.02
C ARG A 3 49.12 28.08 -2.76
N THR A 4 47.80 28.11 -2.52
CA THR A 4 47.17 29.15 -1.70
C THR A 4 46.11 28.52 -0.79
N THR A 5 46.48 28.33 0.48
CA THR A 5 45.55 28.15 1.60
C THR A 5 44.99 29.50 2.02
N MET A 6 43.71 29.57 2.41
CA MET A 6 43.26 30.57 3.38
C MET A 6 42.28 29.92 4.36
N LEU A 7 42.40 30.33 5.63
CA LEU A 7 41.82 29.67 6.80
C LEU A 7 41.07 30.70 7.65
N ALA A 8 39.84 30.35 8.04
CA ALA A 8 39.03 31.03 9.06
C ALA A 8 37.99 29.98 9.52
N ALA A 9 37.89 29.49 10.77
CA ALA A 9 38.01 30.14 12.09
C ALA A 9 37.01 31.31 12.22
N LEU A 10 36.13 31.41 13.21
CA LEU A 10 35.90 30.66 14.45
C LEU A 10 34.52 31.07 14.98
N CYS A 11 33.76 30.17 15.64
CA CYS A 11 33.02 30.46 16.88
C CYS A 11 32.18 29.25 17.32
N VAL A 12 32.54 28.66 18.46
CA VAL A 12 31.78 27.62 19.15
C VAL A 12 31.00 28.28 20.28
N ALA A 13 29.73 27.92 20.45
CA ALA A 13 28.98 28.19 21.67
C ALA A 13 28.45 26.86 22.23
N LEU A 14 29.11 26.35 23.26
CA LEU A 14 28.58 25.27 24.09
C LEU A 14 27.55 25.86 25.07
N VAL A 15 26.39 25.23 25.18
CA VAL A 15 25.45 25.44 26.29
C VAL A 15 25.25 24.08 26.95
N ALA A 16 25.57 23.99 28.25
CA ALA A 16 25.40 22.77 29.04
C ALA A 16 25.19 23.14 30.52
N CYS A 17 24.44 22.27 31.21
CA CYS A 17 24.25 22.23 32.67
C CYS A 17 23.35 23.38 33.23
N GLN A 18 22.44 23.17 34.19
CA GLN A 18 22.24 22.06 35.15
C GLN A 18 20.74 21.74 35.39
N PRO A 19 20.41 20.55 35.94
CA PRO A 19 19.08 20.23 36.48
C PRO A 19 18.87 20.80 37.89
N SER A 20 17.62 20.91 38.35
CA SER A 20 17.27 21.42 39.68
C SER A 20 16.12 20.64 40.35
N THR A 21 16.43 19.89 41.41
CA THR A 21 15.53 19.45 42.50
C THR A 21 16.30 19.52 43.82
N PRO A 22 15.71 20.19 44.83
CA PRO A 22 15.17 19.54 46.04
C PRO A 22 13.78 20.13 46.46
N ASP A 23 12.98 19.59 47.41
CA ASP A 23 13.08 18.34 48.18
C ASP A 23 11.72 17.83 48.75
N ALA A 24 11.79 16.68 49.44
CA ALA A 24 11.07 16.22 50.65
C ALA A 24 10.49 17.31 51.62
N GLU A 25 9.49 17.07 52.51
CA GLU A 25 8.82 15.84 52.99
C GLU A 25 7.45 16.13 53.70
N VAL A 26 6.58 15.11 53.79
CA VAL A 26 5.57 14.75 54.84
C VAL A 26 4.68 15.83 55.53
N ALA A 27 3.35 15.65 55.41
CA ALA A 27 2.42 15.56 56.55
C ALA A 27 1.08 14.91 56.15
N SER A 28 0.62 13.92 56.91
CA SER A 28 -0.70 13.30 56.77
C SER A 28 -1.76 14.06 57.58
N ASP A 29 -2.99 14.12 57.07
CA ASP A 29 -4.17 13.98 57.94
C ASP A 29 -5.30 13.28 57.18
N SER A 30 -6.11 12.52 57.91
CA SER A 30 -7.18 11.67 57.40
C SER A 30 -8.49 12.05 58.07
N ASN A 31 -9.48 12.50 57.30
CA ASN A 31 -10.86 12.32 57.75
C ASN A 31 -11.83 12.06 56.59
N MET A 32 -12.85 11.26 56.91
CA MET A 32 -13.81 10.73 55.96
C MET A 32 -15.05 11.62 55.87
N VAL A 33 -15.54 11.80 54.65
CA VAL A 33 -16.99 11.84 54.40
C VAL A 33 -17.31 10.87 53.28
N ASN A 34 -18.33 10.06 53.52
CA ASN A 34 -18.75 8.94 52.68
C ASN A 34 -20.01 9.35 51.93
N GLU A 35 -19.97 9.42 50.60
CA GLU A 35 -21.17 9.48 49.79
C GLU A 35 -20.96 8.75 48.46
N ALA A 36 -21.86 7.84 48.13
CA ALA A 36 -21.86 7.03 46.93
C ALA A 36 -23.29 6.53 46.64
N PRO A 37 -23.63 6.16 45.39
CA PRO A 37 -23.05 6.59 44.11
C PRO A 37 -24.10 7.19 43.15
N ALA A 38 -23.66 8.01 42.18
CA ALA A 38 -24.52 8.46 41.08
C ALA A 38 -23.86 8.16 39.71
N ALA A 39 -24.66 7.48 38.86
CA ALA A 39 -24.47 7.09 37.47
C ALA A 39 -23.23 7.55 36.68
N LEU A 40 -22.61 6.59 36.00
CA LEU A 40 -21.64 6.76 34.92
C LEU A 40 -22.24 7.52 33.72
N PRO A 41 -21.50 8.45 33.10
CA PRO A 41 -21.58 8.70 31.66
C PRO A 41 -20.54 7.86 30.90
N ASP A 42 -20.89 7.42 29.69
CA ASP A 42 -20.19 6.38 28.93
C ASP A 42 -18.75 6.74 28.48
N PRO A 43 -17.85 5.74 28.35
CA PRO A 43 -16.56 5.95 27.70
C PRO A 43 -16.76 6.24 26.20
N VAL A 44 -16.25 7.39 25.76
CA VAL A 44 -16.18 7.76 24.34
C VAL A 44 -15.52 6.64 23.54
N ALA A 45 -16.23 6.18 22.51
CA ALA A 45 -15.88 5.00 21.74
C ALA A 45 -14.52 5.12 21.03
N ALA A 46 -13.81 4.00 20.96
CA ALA A 46 -12.67 3.86 20.06
C ALA A 46 -13.11 4.02 18.59
N GLU A 47 -12.25 4.64 17.78
CA GLU A 47 -12.43 4.73 16.33
C GLU A 47 -12.17 3.37 15.69
N THR A 48 -13.20 2.52 15.71
CA THR A 48 -13.24 1.23 15.02
C THR A 48 -14.35 1.25 13.99
N ALA A 49 -13.99 1.43 12.72
CA ALA A 49 -14.40 0.56 11.61
C ALA A 49 -14.17 1.25 10.24
N ASN A 50 -13.59 0.51 9.31
CA ASN A 50 -14.42 0.13 8.17
C ASN A 50 -14.23 -1.37 7.89
N THR A 51 -15.22 -2.16 8.30
CA THR A 51 -15.31 -3.58 7.95
C THR A 51 -15.56 -3.67 6.45
N GLY A 52 -14.60 -4.22 5.70
CA GLY A 52 -14.81 -4.53 4.29
C GLY A 52 -16.03 -5.46 4.16
N SER A 53 -17.08 -5.00 3.49
CA SER A 53 -18.24 -5.83 3.21
C SER A 53 -17.88 -6.82 2.11
N GLU A 54 -17.34 -7.98 2.50
CA GLU A 54 -17.04 -9.08 1.59
C GLU A 54 -18.31 -9.56 0.88
N SER A 55 -18.34 -9.40 -0.45
CA SER A 55 -19.08 -10.28 -1.33
C SER A 55 -18.06 -10.99 -2.20
N ALA A 56 -17.88 -12.29 -1.99
CA ALA A 56 -16.99 -13.12 -2.79
C ALA A 56 -17.45 -13.15 -4.25
N GLY A 57 -16.50 -13.17 -5.18
CA GLY A 57 -16.78 -13.24 -6.61
C GLY A 57 -17.39 -14.58 -7.01
N GLY A 58 -18.67 -14.57 -7.39
CA GLY A 58 -19.35 -15.70 -8.01
C GLY A 58 -20.48 -15.20 -8.91
N GLU A 59 -20.38 -15.49 -10.21
CA GLU A 59 -21.33 -15.25 -11.33
C GLU A 59 -21.95 -13.85 -11.53
N ASP A 60 -22.10 -13.00 -10.51
CA ASP A 60 -22.74 -11.67 -10.58
C ASP A 60 -21.78 -10.50 -10.89
N GLY A 61 -20.47 -10.77 -10.97
CA GLY A 61 -19.41 -9.77 -11.14
C GLY A 61 -18.78 -9.29 -9.82
N PHE A 62 -17.80 -8.39 -9.92
CA PHE A 62 -17.11 -7.79 -8.79
C PHE A 62 -17.59 -6.36 -8.56
N SER A 63 -17.74 -5.94 -7.30
CA SER A 63 -17.99 -4.54 -6.93
C SER A 63 -17.35 -4.23 -5.57
N ARG A 64 -16.58 -3.15 -5.49
CA ARG A 64 -16.01 -2.64 -4.24
C ARG A 64 -15.88 -1.11 -4.28
N THR A 65 -16.27 -0.46 -3.18
CA THR A 65 -15.90 0.92 -2.89
C THR A 65 -14.67 0.93 -2.00
N LEU A 66 -13.67 1.72 -2.38
CA LEU A 66 -12.45 1.99 -1.62
C LEU A 66 -12.32 3.50 -1.38
N GLU A 67 -11.74 3.93 -0.27
CA GLU A 67 -11.46 5.35 -0.02
C GLU A 67 -10.19 5.52 0.80
N LEU A 68 -9.35 6.48 0.40
CA LEU A 68 -8.16 6.87 1.14
C LEU A 68 -7.91 8.38 0.93
N GLN A 69 -7.51 9.08 1.99
CA GLN A 69 -7.16 10.52 1.95
C GLN A 69 -8.25 11.45 1.36
N GLY A 70 -9.51 11.00 1.31
CA GLY A 70 -10.64 11.72 0.71
C GLY A 70 -10.79 11.54 -0.81
N ILE A 71 -10.09 10.58 -1.42
CA ILE A 71 -10.34 10.10 -2.78
C ILE A 71 -11.01 8.72 -2.69
N ARG A 72 -12.20 8.61 -3.29
CA ARG A 72 -13.00 7.38 -3.35
C ARG A 72 -12.87 6.73 -4.73
N PHE A 73 -12.84 5.42 -4.78
CA PHE A 73 -12.81 4.61 -6.00
C PHE A 73 -13.93 3.57 -5.96
N ASP A 74 -14.85 3.63 -6.92
CA ASP A 74 -15.84 2.59 -7.16
C ASP A 74 -15.34 1.66 -8.26
N VAL A 75 -14.88 0.48 -7.84
CA VAL A 75 -14.31 -0.58 -8.69
C VAL A 75 -15.41 -1.59 -9.01
N GLN A 76 -15.75 -1.74 -10.29
CA GLN A 76 -16.77 -2.69 -10.76
C GLN A 76 -16.23 -3.50 -11.93
N ALA A 77 -16.42 -4.83 -11.93
CA ALA A 77 -16.09 -5.66 -13.09
C ALA A 77 -17.20 -6.66 -13.44
N ARG A 78 -17.55 -6.72 -14.72
CA ARG A 78 -18.55 -7.63 -15.28
C ARG A 78 -18.23 -7.89 -16.76
N ASP A 79 -18.47 -9.10 -17.24
CA ASP A 79 -18.33 -9.50 -18.65
C ASP A 79 -16.98 -9.09 -19.28
N GLY A 80 -15.87 -9.33 -18.55
CA GLY A 80 -14.51 -8.96 -18.98
C GLY A 80 -14.19 -7.46 -18.99
N THR A 81 -15.14 -6.60 -18.58
CA THR A 81 -14.96 -5.15 -18.51
C THR A 81 -14.80 -4.71 -17.06
N LEU A 82 -13.66 -4.09 -16.74
CA LEU A 82 -13.38 -3.43 -15.48
C LEU A 82 -13.61 -1.92 -15.64
N THR A 83 -14.36 -1.32 -14.72
CA THR A 83 -14.57 0.12 -14.58
C THR A 83 -14.11 0.57 -13.21
N VAL A 84 -13.27 1.61 -13.16
CA VAL A 84 -12.86 2.30 -11.93
C VAL A 84 -13.35 3.74 -12.01
N THR A 85 -14.37 4.06 -11.21
CA THR A 85 -14.94 5.42 -11.15
C THR A 85 -14.38 6.14 -9.92
N PRO A 86 -13.50 7.15 -10.09
CA PRO A 86 -13.03 7.95 -8.98
C PRO A 86 -14.09 8.96 -8.51
N SER A 87 -13.90 9.48 -7.31
CA SER A 87 -14.65 10.61 -6.75
C SER A 87 -13.77 11.38 -5.76
N GLY A 88 -13.90 12.71 -5.74
CA GLY A 88 -13.08 13.59 -4.90
C GLY A 88 -11.83 14.16 -5.59
N LEU A 89 -11.58 13.81 -6.87
CA LEU A 89 -10.49 14.42 -7.65
C LEU A 89 -10.86 15.85 -8.08
N GLU A 90 -9.89 16.75 -8.08
CA GLU A 90 -10.11 18.18 -8.32
C GLU A 90 -10.39 18.56 -9.79
N ALA A 91 -9.84 17.82 -10.78
CA ALA A 91 -9.89 18.22 -12.19
C ALA A 91 -10.79 17.33 -13.05
N THR A 92 -10.74 16.01 -12.89
CA THR A 92 -11.66 15.08 -13.56
C THR A 92 -11.93 13.86 -12.69
N ASN A 93 -13.18 13.37 -12.74
CA ASN A 93 -13.62 12.14 -12.10
C ASN A 93 -14.18 11.15 -13.14
N GLU A 94 -13.69 11.20 -14.37
CA GLU A 94 -14.11 10.30 -15.45
C GLU A 94 -13.75 8.83 -15.12
N PRO A 95 -14.66 7.87 -15.38
CA PRO A 95 -14.37 6.44 -15.17
C PRO A 95 -13.27 5.93 -16.09
N MET A 96 -12.31 5.22 -15.51
CA MET A 96 -11.31 4.46 -16.25
C MET A 96 -11.86 3.08 -16.60
N VAL A 97 -11.99 2.77 -17.89
CA VAL A 97 -12.50 1.50 -18.39
C VAL A 97 -11.38 0.67 -19.00
N SER A 98 -11.31 -0.61 -18.66
CA SER A 98 -10.32 -1.57 -19.15
C SER A 98 -10.96 -2.90 -19.49
N GLN A 99 -10.39 -3.61 -20.47
CA GLN A 99 -10.68 -5.02 -20.70
C GLN A 99 -9.72 -5.87 -19.88
N ILE A 100 -10.23 -6.91 -19.22
CA ILE A 100 -9.46 -7.83 -18.39
C ILE A 100 -9.57 -9.27 -18.90
N ALA A 101 -8.44 -9.98 -18.93
CA ALA A 101 -8.36 -11.39 -19.30
C ALA A 101 -8.29 -12.26 -18.03
N GLY A 102 -9.42 -12.36 -17.32
CA GLY A 102 -9.52 -13.07 -16.05
C GLY A 102 -10.71 -12.58 -15.23
N ALA A 103 -10.71 -12.93 -13.94
CA ALA A 103 -11.65 -12.39 -12.96
C ALA A 103 -10.95 -11.41 -12.02
N VAL A 104 -11.66 -10.41 -11.48
CA VAL A 104 -11.10 -9.61 -10.38
C VAL A 104 -11.12 -10.46 -9.12
N ARG A 105 -9.94 -10.80 -8.60
CA ARG A 105 -9.78 -11.44 -7.28
C ARG A 105 -10.20 -10.47 -6.19
N ASP A 106 -9.67 -9.25 -6.27
CA ASP A 106 -9.63 -8.30 -5.15
C ASP A 106 -9.24 -6.90 -5.62
N ALA A 107 -9.46 -5.89 -4.77
CA ALA A 107 -9.02 -4.52 -5.03
C ALA A 107 -8.64 -3.79 -3.74
N GLU A 108 -7.50 -3.11 -3.76
CA GLU A 108 -6.89 -2.40 -2.63
C GLU A 108 -6.62 -0.92 -2.97
N VAL A 109 -6.57 -0.07 -1.95
CA VAL A 109 -6.20 1.35 -2.06
C VAL A 109 -5.04 1.63 -1.11
N ALA A 110 -4.02 2.34 -1.58
CA ALA A 110 -2.84 2.69 -0.80
C ALA A 110 -2.22 3.99 -1.31
N ASP A 111 -1.22 4.49 -0.61
CA ASP A 111 -0.36 5.62 -1.02
C ASP A 111 1.08 5.11 -0.88
N ILE A 112 1.55 4.37 -1.88
CA ILE A 112 2.76 3.53 -1.73
C ILE A 112 4.06 4.31 -1.90
N ASP A 113 4.02 5.50 -2.50
CA ASP A 113 5.15 6.43 -2.52
C ASP A 113 5.08 7.50 -1.40
N GLY A 114 3.93 7.61 -0.72
CA GLY A 114 3.72 8.51 0.42
C GLY A 114 3.49 9.96 0.01
N ASN A 115 3.04 10.23 -1.22
CA ASN A 115 2.88 11.58 -1.74
C ASN A 115 1.60 12.31 -1.26
N GLY A 116 0.67 11.60 -0.59
CA GLY A 116 -0.61 12.16 -0.14
C GLY A 116 -1.70 12.18 -1.22
N SER A 117 -1.51 11.42 -2.30
CA SER A 117 -2.50 11.14 -3.34
C SER A 117 -2.52 9.63 -3.59
N PRO A 118 -3.62 8.92 -3.32
CA PRO A 118 -3.62 7.47 -3.32
C PRO A 118 -3.65 6.85 -4.73
N GLU A 119 -3.16 5.62 -4.79
CA GLU A 119 -3.33 4.65 -5.87
C GLU A 119 -4.46 3.64 -5.56
N VAL A 120 -5.07 3.10 -6.61
CA VAL A 120 -5.95 1.93 -6.54
C VAL A 120 -5.35 0.78 -7.36
N TYR A 121 -5.36 -0.42 -6.78
CA TYR A 121 -4.82 -1.65 -7.34
C TYR A 121 -5.92 -2.69 -7.47
N VAL A 122 -6.17 -3.18 -8.68
CA VAL A 122 -7.18 -4.22 -8.96
C VAL A 122 -6.45 -5.47 -9.43
N PHE A 123 -6.54 -6.54 -8.64
CA PHE A 123 -5.82 -7.79 -8.87
C PHE A 123 -6.67 -8.75 -9.68
N ILE A 124 -6.10 -9.28 -10.76
CA ILE A 124 -6.78 -10.15 -11.72
C ILE A 124 -6.24 -11.57 -11.55
N GLU A 125 -7.14 -12.51 -11.25
CA GLU A 125 -6.84 -13.94 -11.32
C GLU A 125 -6.85 -14.39 -12.80
N PRO A 126 -5.77 -15.02 -13.28
CA PRO A 126 -5.63 -15.37 -14.70
C PRO A 126 -6.59 -16.50 -15.09
N MET A 127 -7.01 -16.51 -16.36
CA MET A 127 -7.86 -17.60 -16.90
C MET A 127 -7.14 -18.96 -16.92
N ASP A 128 -5.82 -18.94 -17.13
CA ASP A 128 -4.97 -20.13 -17.21
C ASP A 128 -4.18 -20.29 -15.91
N ALA A 129 -4.18 -21.49 -15.33
CA ALA A 129 -3.47 -21.78 -14.08
C ALA A 129 -1.95 -21.52 -14.14
N GLY A 130 -1.36 -21.52 -15.35
CA GLY A 130 0.05 -21.17 -15.60
C GLY A 130 0.32 -19.68 -15.86
N GLY A 131 -0.71 -18.85 -16.01
CA GLY A 131 -0.57 -17.41 -16.28
C GLY A 131 -0.07 -16.63 -15.05
N SER A 132 0.49 -15.44 -15.26
CA SER A 132 0.77 -14.50 -14.17
C SER A 132 -0.51 -13.82 -13.67
N ALA A 133 -0.60 -13.60 -12.35
CA ALA A 133 -1.57 -12.67 -11.77
C ALA A 133 -1.45 -11.31 -12.47
N GLY A 134 -2.61 -10.77 -12.87
CA GLY A 134 -2.69 -9.49 -13.57
C GLY A 134 -2.91 -8.32 -12.61
N LEU A 135 -2.54 -7.13 -13.07
CA LEU A 135 -2.81 -5.87 -12.38
C LEU A 135 -3.45 -4.88 -13.34
N VAL A 136 -4.54 -4.25 -12.91
CA VAL A 136 -4.98 -2.97 -13.45
C VAL A 136 -4.95 -1.97 -12.30
N ALA A 137 -4.16 -0.90 -12.44
CA ALA A 137 -3.94 0.04 -11.35
C ALA A 137 -3.83 1.49 -11.85
N TYR A 138 -4.22 2.43 -11.00
CA TYR A 138 -4.26 3.86 -11.32
C TYR A 138 -3.75 4.69 -10.13
N ALA A 139 -2.90 5.67 -10.41
CA ALA A 139 -2.45 6.66 -9.44
C ALA A 139 -3.27 7.94 -9.57
N SER A 140 -3.64 8.56 -8.45
CA SER A 140 -4.24 9.89 -8.46
C SER A 140 -3.15 10.96 -8.48
N ASN A 141 -2.91 11.58 -9.64
CA ASN A 141 -1.84 12.56 -9.78
C ASN A 141 -2.17 13.84 -9.03
N ASN A 142 -1.51 14.09 -7.89
CA ASN A 142 -1.74 15.27 -7.04
C ASN A 142 -3.24 15.47 -6.74
N ARG A 143 -3.99 14.37 -6.55
CA ARG A 143 -5.45 14.36 -6.33
C ARG A 143 -6.30 15.04 -7.42
N LYS A 144 -5.78 15.20 -8.64
CA LYS A 144 -6.46 15.95 -9.73
C LYS A 144 -7.05 15.07 -10.83
N SER A 145 -6.34 14.02 -11.22
CA SER A 145 -6.69 13.12 -12.32
C SER A 145 -6.10 11.74 -12.08
N LEU A 146 -6.57 10.72 -12.79
CA LEU A 146 -5.95 9.39 -12.78
C LEU A 146 -4.96 9.22 -13.94
N SER A 147 -3.89 8.45 -13.70
CA SER A 147 -3.03 7.88 -14.74
C SER A 147 -2.79 6.40 -14.45
N ALA A 148 -2.64 5.59 -15.50
CA ALA A 148 -2.37 4.16 -15.37
C ALA A 148 -0.99 3.91 -14.72
N ILE A 149 -0.94 2.83 -13.94
CA ILE A 149 0.29 2.27 -13.39
C ILE A 149 0.59 0.98 -14.15
N TYR A 150 1.72 0.93 -14.84
CA TYR A 150 2.15 -0.23 -15.61
C TYR A 150 2.94 -1.21 -14.73
N LEU A 151 2.53 -2.49 -14.71
CA LEU A 151 3.35 -3.59 -14.19
C LEU A 151 4.00 -4.32 -15.39
N PRO A 152 5.35 -4.34 -15.49
CA PRO A 152 6.03 -5.16 -16.50
C PRO A 152 5.68 -6.65 -16.31
N PRO A 153 5.34 -7.40 -17.39
CA PRO A 153 5.07 -8.83 -17.32
C PRO A 153 6.24 -9.61 -16.71
N LEU A 154 5.94 -10.61 -15.89
CA LEU A 154 6.95 -11.46 -15.22
C LEU A 154 7.90 -12.11 -16.24
N GLU A 155 7.36 -12.48 -17.41
CA GLU A 155 8.05 -13.13 -18.53
C GLU A 155 9.05 -12.21 -19.23
N SER A 156 9.00 -10.88 -18.98
CA SER A 156 9.98 -9.93 -19.51
C SER A 156 11.33 -9.97 -18.78
N ASP A 157 11.40 -10.62 -17.62
CA ASP A 157 12.62 -10.81 -16.84
C ASP A 157 12.97 -12.31 -16.73
N PRO A 158 14.03 -12.78 -17.42
CA PRO A 158 14.48 -14.18 -17.38
C PRO A 158 14.82 -14.69 -15.97
N ALA A 159 15.25 -13.81 -15.05
CA ALA A 159 15.58 -14.21 -13.69
C ALA A 159 14.35 -14.34 -12.78
N LEU A 160 13.24 -13.66 -13.11
CA LEU A 160 11.96 -13.83 -12.40
C LEU A 160 11.22 -15.07 -12.91
N SER A 161 11.24 -15.29 -14.22
CA SER A 161 10.57 -16.42 -14.88
C SER A 161 11.25 -17.79 -14.67
N GLU A 162 12.50 -17.84 -14.19
CA GLU A 162 13.18 -19.10 -13.87
C GLU A 162 12.44 -19.87 -12.76
N GLY A 163 11.93 -21.05 -13.09
CA GLY A 163 11.16 -21.89 -12.16
C GLY A 163 9.71 -21.42 -11.93
N TYR A 164 9.20 -20.48 -12.74
CA TYR A 164 7.79 -20.08 -12.71
C TYR A 164 6.91 -21.12 -13.39
N ALA A 165 5.78 -21.48 -12.78
CA ALA A 165 4.83 -22.46 -13.32
C ALA A 165 3.35 -22.14 -12.99
N GLY A 166 3.03 -20.85 -12.81
CA GLY A 166 1.69 -20.43 -12.41
C GLY A 166 1.55 -20.20 -10.90
N GLY A 167 0.29 -20.04 -10.46
CA GLY A 167 -0.04 -19.86 -9.04
C GLY A 167 0.57 -18.60 -8.43
N SER A 168 0.68 -17.51 -9.21
CA SER A 168 1.11 -16.23 -8.68
C SER A 168 -0.03 -15.44 -8.04
N GLU A 169 0.32 -14.60 -7.06
CA GLU A 169 -0.58 -13.72 -6.34
C GLU A 169 0.00 -12.31 -6.27
N LEU A 170 -0.89 -11.30 -6.34
CA LEU A 170 -0.57 -9.88 -6.14
C LEU A 170 -1.37 -9.31 -4.96
N ALA A 171 -0.70 -8.47 -4.17
CA ALA A 171 -1.27 -7.69 -3.07
C ALA A 171 -0.44 -6.41 -2.83
N VAL A 172 -1.00 -5.40 -2.15
CA VAL A 172 -0.19 -4.35 -1.51
C VAL A 172 0.34 -4.88 -0.18
N VAL A 173 1.64 -4.73 0.06
CA VAL A 173 2.32 -5.13 1.28
C VAL A 173 3.17 -3.96 1.75
N GLU A 174 2.81 -3.38 2.88
CA GLU A 174 3.39 -2.12 3.38
C GLU A 174 3.27 -1.02 2.30
N ASN A 175 4.40 -0.43 1.87
CA ASN A 175 4.46 0.60 0.85
C ASN A 175 4.97 0.03 -0.50
N ARG A 176 4.54 -1.18 -0.86
CA ARG A 176 4.96 -1.88 -2.08
C ARG A 176 3.83 -2.72 -2.65
N VAL A 177 3.86 -2.97 -3.96
CA VAL A 177 3.13 -4.10 -4.56
C VAL A 177 4.04 -5.33 -4.50
N ALA A 178 3.52 -6.46 -4.03
CA ALA A 178 4.24 -7.73 -3.96
C ALA A 178 3.63 -8.76 -4.91
N LEU A 179 4.45 -9.36 -5.77
CA LEU A 179 4.13 -10.51 -6.61
C LEU A 179 4.77 -11.75 -5.98
N ARG A 180 3.97 -12.73 -5.58
CA ARG A 180 4.42 -14.00 -4.98
C ARG A 180 4.11 -15.17 -5.88
N TYR A 181 4.95 -16.21 -5.92
CA TYR A 181 4.68 -17.46 -6.63
C TYR A 181 5.53 -18.63 -6.12
N PRO A 182 5.02 -19.87 -6.19
CA PRO A 182 5.82 -21.06 -5.91
C PRO A 182 6.92 -21.24 -6.97
N ILE A 183 8.05 -21.80 -6.54
CA ILE A 183 9.17 -22.14 -7.44
C ILE A 183 9.13 -23.65 -7.71
N VAL A 184 9.16 -24.04 -8.98
CA VAL A 184 9.37 -25.43 -9.41
C VAL A 184 10.80 -25.65 -9.91
N GLY A 185 11.28 -26.88 -9.77
CA GLY A 185 12.57 -27.30 -10.31
C GLY A 185 12.51 -27.64 -11.80
N PRO A 186 13.64 -28.03 -12.41
CA PRO A 186 13.75 -28.16 -13.87
C PRO A 186 12.96 -29.31 -14.50
N GLN A 187 12.34 -30.19 -13.70
CA GLN A 187 11.40 -31.22 -14.14
C GLN A 187 9.95 -30.94 -13.71
N GLY A 188 9.66 -29.74 -13.19
CA GLY A 188 8.34 -29.34 -12.68
C GLY A 188 8.06 -29.82 -11.25
N GLU A 189 9.06 -30.33 -10.55
CA GLU A 189 8.96 -30.76 -9.16
C GLU A 189 8.84 -29.57 -8.20
N ALA A 190 7.98 -29.66 -7.18
CA ALA A 190 7.83 -28.60 -6.20
C ALA A 190 9.09 -28.46 -5.34
N THR A 191 9.70 -27.27 -5.30
CA THR A 191 10.87 -27.01 -4.43
C THR A 191 10.50 -26.77 -2.97
N GLY A 192 9.22 -26.50 -2.70
CA GLY A 192 8.71 -26.06 -1.40
C GLY A 192 8.95 -24.58 -1.10
N LYS A 193 9.65 -23.85 -1.98
CA LYS A 193 9.93 -22.42 -1.84
C LYS A 193 8.90 -21.53 -2.56
N THR A 194 8.78 -20.31 -2.07
CA THR A 194 8.07 -19.19 -2.71
C THR A 194 9.07 -18.09 -3.08
N ARG A 195 8.96 -17.53 -4.29
CA ARG A 195 9.63 -16.28 -4.66
C ARG A 195 8.67 -15.11 -4.39
N GLN A 196 9.18 -14.03 -3.81
CA GLN A 196 8.49 -12.74 -3.75
C GLN A 196 9.31 -11.69 -4.51
N VAL A 197 8.68 -11.02 -5.46
CA VAL A 197 9.16 -9.81 -6.10
C VAL A 197 8.41 -8.62 -5.52
N SER A 198 9.13 -7.60 -5.07
CA SER A 198 8.53 -6.40 -4.46
C SER A 198 8.84 -5.20 -5.32
N TYR A 199 7.81 -4.42 -5.65
CA TYR A 199 7.88 -3.28 -6.57
C TYR A 199 7.70 -1.96 -5.83
N ARG A 200 8.26 -0.88 -6.38
CA ARG A 200 7.99 0.51 -6.00
C ARG A 200 7.31 1.26 -7.13
N LEU A 201 6.55 2.29 -6.80
CA LEU A 201 6.08 3.24 -7.81
C LEU A 201 7.26 4.10 -8.32
N ALA A 202 7.33 4.31 -9.63
CA ALA A 202 8.30 5.19 -10.27
C ALA A 202 7.66 5.89 -11.50
N PRO A 203 8.15 7.08 -11.90
CA PRO A 203 7.68 7.73 -13.13
C PRO A 203 7.98 6.90 -14.38
N GLY A 204 6.98 6.73 -15.25
CA GLY A 204 7.11 6.10 -16.57
C GLY A 204 6.89 7.11 -17.71
N GLU A 205 6.95 6.63 -18.96
CA GLU A 205 6.82 7.51 -20.15
C GLU A 205 5.43 8.14 -20.32
N ALA A 206 4.37 7.44 -19.90
CA ALA A 206 2.97 7.84 -20.11
C ALA A 206 2.13 7.83 -18.81
N GLY A 207 2.79 7.83 -17.65
CA GLY A 207 2.15 7.63 -16.35
C GLY A 207 3.15 7.08 -15.34
N TRP A 208 2.79 6.00 -14.66
CA TRP A 208 3.62 5.38 -13.63
C TRP A 208 4.00 3.94 -14.02
N VAL A 209 5.10 3.45 -13.45
CA VAL A 209 5.56 2.07 -13.59
C VAL A 209 5.87 1.48 -12.21
N LEU A 210 5.52 0.22 -12.01
CA LEU A 210 5.99 -0.59 -10.90
C LEU A 210 7.39 -1.11 -11.22
N GLU A 211 8.40 -0.43 -10.70
CA GLU A 211 9.80 -0.82 -10.85
C GLU A 211 10.16 -1.89 -9.81
N LYS A 212 10.80 -2.98 -10.26
CA LYS A 212 11.33 -4.03 -9.38
C LYS A 212 12.34 -3.44 -8.40
N ALA A 213 12.11 -3.63 -7.10
CA ALA A 213 13.01 -3.16 -6.05
C ALA A 213 13.75 -4.32 -5.37
N ASP A 214 13.03 -5.34 -4.90
CA ASP A 214 13.59 -6.44 -4.10
C ASP A 214 13.08 -7.81 -4.61
N VAL A 215 13.91 -8.84 -4.52
CA VAL A 215 13.55 -10.24 -4.83
C VAL A 215 14.05 -11.13 -3.70
N ASN A 216 13.15 -11.93 -3.11
CA ASN A 216 13.44 -12.85 -2.02
C ASN A 216 12.90 -14.25 -2.33
N GLU A 217 13.54 -15.28 -1.79
CA GLU A 217 13.03 -16.66 -1.77
C GLU A 217 12.98 -17.16 -0.32
N PHE A 218 11.92 -17.88 0.04
CA PHE A 218 11.71 -18.47 1.36
C PHE A 218 10.98 -19.81 1.29
#